data_AF-A0A349MF36-F1
#
_entry.id   AF-A0A349MF36-F1
#
_cell.length_a   1.000
_cell.length_b   1.000
_cell.length_c   1.000
_cell.angle_alpha   90.00
_cell.angle_beta   90.00
_cell.angle_gamma   90.00
#
_symmetry.space_group_name_H-M   'P 1'
#
loop_
_entity.id
_entity.type
_entity.pdbx_description
1 polymer ?
#
loop_
_entity_poly.entity_id
_entity_poly.type
_entity_poly.pdbx_seq_one_letter_code
_entity_poly.pdbx_strand_id
1 'polypeptide(L)'
;MGCNPELISAFLDSELDSIILTEVMDHLLRCDACGRTLDKLATVKSVVADRFFLPDPEDLTGSVMSAISNDHMESPSGGMIAFLKKIGIS
;
A
#
# COMPACT_ATOMS: atom_id res chain seq x y z
N MET A 1 -9.71 30.44 -15.26
CA MET A 1 -10.05 29.30 -14.39
C MET A 1 -9.73 29.67 -12.94
N GLY A 2 -10.56 29.28 -11.98
CA GLY A 2 -10.26 29.46 -10.55
C GLY A 2 -9.35 28.34 -10.03
N CYS A 3 -8.70 28.55 -8.88
CA CYS A 3 -7.91 27.50 -8.22
C CYS A 3 -8.83 26.35 -7.78
N ASN A 4 -8.70 25.19 -8.41
CA ASN A 4 -9.45 23.98 -8.08
C ASN A 4 -8.46 22.83 -7.80
N PRO A 5 -8.34 22.36 -6.55
CA PRO A 5 -7.40 21.30 -6.18
C PRO A 5 -7.71 19.96 -6.86
N GLU A 6 -8.97 19.66 -7.15
CA GLU A 6 -9.38 18.41 -7.81
C GLU A 6 -8.75 18.31 -9.22
N LEU A 7 -8.70 19.42 -9.95
CA LEU A 7 -8.09 19.46 -11.27
C LEU A 7 -6.57 19.29 -11.23
N ILE A 8 -5.92 19.71 -10.14
CA ILE A 8 -4.48 19.49 -9.95
C ILE A 8 -4.21 18.01 -9.66
N SER A 9 -5.06 17.36 -8.86
CA SER A 9 -4.97 15.91 -8.62
C SER A 9 -5.20 15.13 -9.92
N ALA A 10 -6.28 15.43 -10.65
CA ALA A 10 -6.58 14.79 -11.92
C ALA A 10 -5.47 15.02 -12.97
N PHE A 11 -4.84 16.21 -12.97
CA PHE A 11 -3.65 16.47 -13.79
C PHE A 11 -2.49 15.54 -13.43
N LEU A 12 -2.21 15.37 -12.13
CA LEU A 12 -1.14 14.50 -11.64
C LEU A 12 -1.36 13.02 -11.97
N ASP A 13 -2.61 12.60 -12.06
CA ASP A 13 -3.01 11.21 -12.36
C ASP A 13 -3.30 10.96 -13.84
N SER A 14 -3.14 11.99 -14.69
CA SER A 14 -3.40 11.92 -16.15
C SER A 14 -4.86 11.59 -16.49
N GLU A 15 -5.80 12.06 -15.68
CA GLU A 15 -7.25 11.81 -15.83
C GLU A 15 -8.01 12.99 -16.47
N LEU A 16 -7.29 14.02 -16.93
CA LEU A 16 -7.91 15.18 -17.58
C LEU A 16 -8.12 14.96 -19.08
N ASP A 17 -9.30 15.36 -19.57
CA ASP A 17 -9.56 15.49 -20.99
C ASP A 17 -8.66 16.57 -21.63
N SER A 18 -8.36 16.41 -22.93
CA SER A 18 -7.41 17.28 -23.66
C SER A 18 -7.75 18.78 -23.63
N ILE A 19 -9.04 19.12 -23.60
CA ILE A 19 -9.53 20.50 -23.51
C ILE A 19 -9.17 21.10 -22.14
N ILE A 20 -9.47 20.37 -21.06
CA ILE A 20 -9.26 20.82 -19.68
C ILE A 20 -7.77 20.82 -19.34
N LEU A 21 -7.01 19.83 -19.85
CA LEU A 21 -5.57 19.73 -19.69
C LEU A 21 -4.86 21.02 -20.08
N THR A 22 -5.21 21.59 -21.24
CA THR A 22 -4.59 22.81 -21.75
C THR A 22 -4.87 24.01 -20.83
N GLU A 23 -6.10 24.15 -20.35
CA GLU A 23 -6.48 25.22 -19.43
C GLU A 23 -5.79 25.10 -18.06
N VAL A 24 -5.69 23.87 -17.54
CA VAL A 24 -5.01 23.58 -16.27
C VAL A 24 -3.51 23.83 -16.40
N MET A 25 -2.89 23.46 -17.52
CA MET A 25 -1.48 23.76 -17.78
C MET A 25 -1.21 25.27 -17.83
N ASP A 26 -2.02 26.06 -18.55
CA ASP A 26 -1.85 27.52 -18.57
C ASP A 26 -2.06 28.13 -17.18
N HIS A 27 -3.00 27.60 -16.39
CA HIS A 27 -3.20 28.03 -15.00
C HIS A 27 -1.98 27.73 -14.12
N LEU A 28 -1.42 26.52 -14.20
CA LEU A 28 -0.25 26.12 -13.42
C LEU A 28 0.98 26.98 -13.72
N LEU A 29 1.13 27.46 -14.96
CA LEU A 29 2.21 28.38 -15.36
C LEU A 29 2.07 29.79 -14.76
N ARG A 30 0.85 30.19 -14.40
CA ARG A 30 0.54 31.56 -13.93
C ARG A 30 0.20 31.64 -12.45
N CYS A 31 -0.07 30.51 -11.80
CA CYS A 31 -0.53 30.45 -10.41
C CYS A 31 0.46 29.69 -9.52
N ASP A 32 1.29 30.44 -8.80
CA ASP A 32 2.26 29.88 -7.85
C ASP A 32 1.64 28.99 -6.77
N ALA A 33 0.41 29.32 -6.33
CA ALA A 33 -0.28 28.54 -5.30
C ALA A 33 -0.64 27.13 -5.78
N CYS A 34 -1.08 27.02 -7.03
CA CYS A 34 -1.40 25.74 -7.66
C CYS A 34 -0.14 24.96 -8.04
N GLY A 35 0.91 25.64 -8.53
CA GLY A 35 2.21 25.03 -8.74
C GLY A 35 2.79 24.40 -7.46
N ARG A 36 2.76 25.15 -6.34
CA ARG A 36 3.20 24.61 -5.03
C ARG A 36 2.36 23.43 -4.55
N THR A 37 1.06 23.41 -4.88
CA THR A 37 0.19 22.28 -4.54
C THR A 37 0.56 21.05 -5.35
N LEU A 38 0.80 21.22 -6.65
CA LEU A 38 1.25 20.15 -7.54
C LEU A 38 2.57 19.55 -7.05
N ASP A 39 3.56 20.38 -6.71
CA ASP A 39 4.87 19.94 -6.22
C ASP A 39 4.74 19.07 -4.95
N LYS A 40 3.88 19.48 -4.02
CA LYS A 40 3.62 18.72 -2.79
C LYS A 40 3.01 17.35 -3.10
N LEU A 41 2.01 17.31 -3.97
CA LEU A 41 1.34 16.06 -4.35
C LEU A 41 2.29 15.13 -5.11
N ALA A 42 3.08 15.67 -6.04
CA ALA A 42 4.09 14.92 -6.79
C ALA A 42 5.15 14.32 -5.85
N THR A 43 5.60 15.07 -4.84
CA THR A 43 6.55 14.58 -3.83
C THR A 43 5.96 13.43 -3.01
N VAL A 44 4.69 13.52 -2.62
CA VAL A 44 4.03 12.41 -1.90
C VAL A 44 3.93 11.18 -2.81
N LYS A 45 3.50 11.37 -4.06
CA LYS A 45 3.39 10.29 -5.05
C LYS A 45 4.72 9.57 -5.28
N SER A 46 5.83 10.31 -5.40
CA SER A 46 7.15 9.70 -5.59
C SER A 46 7.60 8.91 -4.36
N VAL A 47 7.46 9.47 -3.15
CA VAL A 47 7.85 8.80 -1.90
C VAL A 47 7.04 7.52 -1.66
N VAL A 48 5.77 7.51 -2.02
CA VAL A 48 4.91 6.34 -1.93
C VAL A 48 5.30 5.30 -2.98
N ALA A 49 5.48 5.69 -4.24
CA ALA A 49 5.82 4.77 -5.33
C ALA A 49 7.11 3.98 -5.04
N ASP A 50 8.12 4.63 -4.47
CA ASP A 50 9.42 4.00 -4.19
C ASP A 50 9.42 3.02 -3.01
N ARG A 51 8.33 2.96 -2.22
CA ARG A 51 8.29 2.17 -0.98
C ARG A 51 7.49 0.88 -1.06
N PHE A 52 6.66 0.71 -2.09
CA PHE A 52 5.83 -0.48 -2.25
C PHE A 52 6.40 -1.40 -3.32
N PHE A 53 7.55 -2.00 -3.03
CA PHE A 53 8.01 -3.17 -3.76
C PHE A 53 7.31 -4.39 -3.17
N LEU A 54 6.31 -4.91 -3.88
CA LEU A 54 5.80 -6.24 -3.57
C LEU A 54 6.90 -7.25 -3.92
N PRO A 55 7.17 -8.25 -3.05
CA PRO A 55 8.05 -9.35 -3.39
C PRO A 55 7.52 -10.08 -4.63
N ASP A 56 8.40 -10.86 -5.27
CA ASP A 56 8.00 -11.68 -6.41
C ASP A 56 6.74 -12.51 -6.06
N PRO A 57 5.76 -12.60 -6.96
CA PRO A 57 4.51 -13.31 -6.68
C PRO A 57 4.71 -14.78 -6.28
N GLU A 58 5.77 -15.44 -6.73
CA GLU A 58 6.10 -16.81 -6.32
C GLU A 58 6.57 -16.85 -4.86
N ASP A 59 7.43 -15.90 -4.45
CA ASP A 59 7.90 -15.75 -3.07
C ASP A 59 6.73 -15.46 -2.11
N LEU A 60 5.81 -14.58 -2.53
CA LEU A 60 4.62 -14.25 -1.75
C LEU A 60 3.71 -15.47 -1.59
N THR A 61 3.50 -16.23 -2.67
CA THR A 61 2.71 -17.46 -2.66
C THR A 61 3.34 -18.52 -1.75
N GLY A 62 4.66 -18.69 -1.84
CA GLY A 62 5.42 -19.60 -0.99
C GLY A 62 5.33 -19.22 0.50
N SER A 63 5.43 -17.93 0.82
CA SER A 63 5.28 -17.41 2.18
C SER A 63 3.89 -17.68 2.75
N VAL A 64 2.83 -17.42 1.96
CA VAL A 64 1.44 -17.69 2.36
C VAL A 64 1.21 -19.19 2.58
N MET A 65 1.64 -20.03 1.65
CA MET A 65 1.49 -21.49 1.78
C MET A 65 2.29 -22.04 2.97
N SER A 66 3.50 -21.53 3.22
CA SER A 66 4.30 -21.93 4.38
C SER A 66 3.64 -21.52 5.70
N ALA A 67 3.03 -20.33 5.78
CA ALA A 67 2.31 -19.88 6.97
C ALA A 67 1.08 -20.76 7.25
N ILE A 68 0.30 -21.09 6.22
CA ILE A 68 -0.85 -22.00 6.32
C ILE A 68 -0.41 -23.41 6.76
N SER A 69 0.69 -23.92 6.21
CA SER A 69 1.20 -25.25 6.57
C SER A 69 1.70 -25.34 8.02
N ASN A 70 2.27 -24.25 8.56
CA ASN A 70 2.76 -24.23 9.94
C ASN A 70 1.61 -24.19 10.97
N ASP A 71 0.47 -23.59 10.62
CA ASP A 71 -0.72 -23.53 11.50
C ASP A 71 -1.34 -24.92 11.73
N HIS A 72 -1.09 -25.87 10.82
CA HIS A 72 -1.54 -27.26 10.93
C HIS A 72 -0.62 -28.16 11.77
N MET A 73 0.53 -27.66 12.25
CA MET A 73 1.53 -28.44 13.02
C MET A 73 1.59 -28.12 14.53
N GLU A 74 0.81 -27.17 15.04
CA GLU A 74 0.57 -27.03 16.49
C GLU A 74 -0.61 -27.90 16.95
N SER A 75 -0.49 -29.22 16.76
CA SER A 75 -1.19 -30.16 17.64
C SER A 75 -0.13 -30.92 18.42
N PRO A 76 0.23 -30.50 19.65
CA PRO A 76 0.92 -31.37 20.57
C PRO A 76 -0.07 -32.43 21.03
N SER A 77 -0.18 -33.49 20.23
CA SER A 77 -0.65 -34.79 20.68
C SER A 77 0.23 -35.25 21.85
N GLY A 78 -0.19 -34.97 23.08
CA GLY A 78 0.46 -35.52 24.28
C GLY A 78 0.59 -34.57 25.48
N GLY A 79 -0.44 -33.80 25.84
CA GLY A 79 -0.29 -32.75 26.87
C GLY A 79 -0.82 -33.05 28.27
N MET A 80 -1.85 -33.89 28.44
CA MET A 80 -2.51 -34.01 29.76
C MET A 80 -2.19 -35.32 30.47
N ILE A 81 -2.22 -36.46 29.77
CA ILE A 81 -1.97 -37.77 30.39
C ILE A 81 -0.49 -37.94 30.80
N ALA A 82 0.45 -37.39 30.02
CA ALA A 82 1.87 -37.42 30.36
C ALA A 82 2.21 -36.52 31.56
N PHE A 83 1.50 -35.39 31.72
CA PHE A 83 1.68 -34.49 32.86
C PHE A 83 1.13 -35.10 34.16
N LEU A 84 -0.07 -35.68 34.13
CA LEU A 84 -0.70 -36.34 35.28
C LEU A 84 0.13 -37.52 35.83
N LYS A 85 0.74 -38.31 34.94
CA LYS A 85 1.64 -39.41 35.33
C LYS A 85 2.95 -38.93 35.96
N LYS A 86 3.43 -37.74 35.58
CA LYS A 86 4.66 -37.15 36.14
C LYS A 86 4.45 -36.53 37.53
N ILE A 87 3.22 -36.11 37.86
CA ILE A 87 2.86 -35.58 39.18
C ILE A 87 2.26 -36.62 40.14
N GLY A 88 2.27 -37.90 39.75
CA GLY A 88 1.92 -39.01 40.65
C GLY A 88 0.43 -39.15 40.97
N ILE A 89 -0.45 -38.57 40.16
CA ILE A 89 -1.91 -38.71 40.33
C ILE A 89 -2.36 -39.86 39.43
N SER A 90 -2.75 -40.98 40.06
CA SER A 90 -3.39 -42.14 39.42
C SER A 90 -4.90 -41.96 39.32
#